data_AF-A0A679I6X5-F1
#
_entry.id   AF-A0A679I6X5-F1
#
_cell.length_a   1.000
_cell.length_b   1.000
_cell.length_c   1.000
_cell.angle_alpha   90.00
_cell.angle_beta   90.00
_cell.angle_gamma   90.00
#
_symmetry.space_group_name_H-M   'P 1'
#
loop_
_entity.id
_entity.type
_entity.pdbx_description
1 polymer ?
#
loop_
_entity_poly.entity_id
_entity_poly.type
_entity_poly.pdbx_seq_one_letter_code
_entity_poly.pdbx_strand_id
1 'polypeptide(L)'
;MTPVRGKESDRWLARVVTILFWGGILLGLCIPWFASIAVDLWKHGHSMTQGVRQVQLHLFAPGYNLFLVGLLNAIPFVLFSVFALFHLGLASSDNRRLIRRRATAVICTGLGLIGISAWVQVTTLWYPDAQGALAFVILPLLLTGFIPLGYALGRLIGALIFR
;
A
#
# COMPACT_ATOMS: atom_id res chain seq x y z
N MET A 1 -3.59 6.13 41.70
CA MET A 1 -3.08 7.13 40.73
C MET A 1 -2.13 6.46 39.74
N THR A 2 -2.62 6.02 38.57
CA THR A 2 -1.82 5.78 37.34
C THR A 2 -2.73 5.68 36.08
N PRO A 3 -3.43 6.76 35.65
CA PRO A 3 -4.17 6.74 34.38
C PRO A 3 -3.36 7.29 33.19
N VAL A 4 -2.12 7.74 33.40
CA VAL A 4 -1.35 8.47 32.37
C VAL A 4 -0.86 7.56 31.24
N ARG A 5 -0.54 6.29 31.53
CA ARG A 5 0.08 5.36 30.57
C ARG A 5 -0.90 4.79 29.52
N GLY A 6 -2.20 4.70 29.85
CA GLY A 6 -3.25 4.26 28.91
C GLY A 6 -3.47 5.27 27.78
N LYS A 7 -3.57 6.56 28.13
CA LYS A 7 -3.78 7.66 27.16
C LYS A 7 -2.67 7.80 26.12
N GLU A 8 -1.45 7.37 26.42
CA GLU A 8 -0.34 7.42 25.45
C GLU A 8 -0.42 6.29 24.43
N SER A 9 -0.79 5.08 24.88
CA SER A 9 -0.99 3.92 24.01
C SER A 9 -2.14 4.14 23.02
N ASP A 10 -3.23 4.76 23.48
CA ASP A 10 -4.39 5.07 22.63
C ASP A 10 -4.05 6.12 21.58
N ARG A 11 -3.26 7.15 21.96
CA ARG A 11 -2.79 8.19 21.03
C ARG A 11 -1.85 7.64 19.96
N TRP A 12 -0.95 6.73 20.31
CA TRP A 12 -0.07 6.07 19.34
C TRP A 12 -0.88 5.25 18.34
N LEU A 13 -1.84 4.46 18.83
CA LEU A 13 -2.66 3.59 18.00
C LEU A 13 -3.52 4.42 17.02
N ALA A 14 -4.16 5.49 17.51
CA ALA A 14 -4.91 6.41 16.66
C ALA A 14 -4.05 7.01 15.53
N ARG A 15 -2.81 7.42 15.84
CA ARG A 15 -1.87 7.95 14.84
C ARG A 15 -1.49 6.89 13.80
N VAL A 16 -1.14 5.69 14.24
CA VAL A 16 -0.77 4.58 13.34
C VAL A 16 -1.94 4.24 12.42
N VAL A 17 -3.15 4.11 12.95
CA VAL A 17 -4.35 3.83 12.16
C VAL A 17 -4.64 4.95 11.16
N THR A 18 -4.50 6.21 11.56
CA THR A 18 -4.72 7.36 10.67
C THR A 18 -3.70 7.36 9.52
N ILE A 19 -2.42 7.11 9.83
CA ILE A 19 -1.35 7.03 8.83
C ILE A 19 -1.58 5.85 7.89
N LEU A 20 -1.95 4.68 8.40
CA LEU A 20 -2.23 3.51 7.58
C LEU A 20 -3.44 3.73 6.67
N PHE A 21 -4.49 4.35 7.19
CA PHE A 21 -5.71 4.61 6.44
C PHE A 21 -5.44 5.57 5.27
N TRP A 22 -5.01 6.81 5.56
CA TRP A 22 -4.78 7.82 4.53
C TRP A 22 -3.55 7.54 3.69
N GLY A 23 -2.46 7.10 4.33
CA GLY A 23 -1.22 6.75 3.64
C GLY A 23 -1.42 5.56 2.71
N GLY A 24 -2.18 4.53 3.12
CA GLY A 24 -2.51 3.40 2.26
C GLY A 24 -3.27 3.82 1.02
N ILE A 25 -4.30 4.66 1.16
CA ILE A 25 -5.10 5.16 0.03
C ILE A 25 -4.24 6.00 -0.92
N LEU A 26 -3.47 6.95 -0.37
CA LEU A 26 -2.60 7.82 -1.16
C LEU A 26 -1.51 7.02 -1.88
N LEU A 27 -0.88 6.06 -1.20
CA LEU A 27 0.13 5.19 -1.82
C LEU A 27 -0.47 4.31 -2.91
N GLY A 28 -1.62 3.70 -2.66
CA GLY A 28 -2.32 2.88 -3.66
C GLY A 28 -2.61 3.66 -4.94
N LEU A 29 -2.98 4.93 -4.83
CA LEU A 29 -3.22 5.79 -5.97
C LEU A 29 -1.92 6.25 -6.66
N CYS A 30 -0.91 6.64 -5.89
CA CYS A 30 0.29 7.32 -6.41
C CYS A 30 1.42 6.37 -6.84
N ILE A 31 1.44 5.10 -6.39
CA ILE A 31 2.51 4.14 -6.75
C ILE A 31 2.70 4.03 -8.27
N PRO A 32 1.66 3.88 -9.11
CA PRO A 32 1.83 3.79 -10.57
C PRO A 32 2.49 5.04 -11.16
N TRP A 33 2.18 6.21 -10.62
CA TRP A 33 2.72 7.49 -11.09
C TRP A 33 4.20 7.63 -10.72
N PHE A 34 4.56 7.28 -9.47
CA PHE A 34 5.95 7.26 -9.05
C PHE A 34 6.76 6.20 -9.79
N ALA A 35 6.19 5.04 -10.07
CA ALA A 35 6.82 4.01 -10.89
C ALA A 35 7.10 4.53 -12.30
N SER A 36 6.14 5.20 -12.95
CA SER A 36 6.33 5.84 -14.26
C SER A 36 7.51 6.81 -14.25
N ILE A 37 7.54 7.73 -13.28
CA ILE A 37 8.62 8.71 -13.13
C ILE A 37 9.96 8.00 -12.91
N ALA A 38 10.02 7.01 -12.01
CA ALA A 38 11.24 6.28 -11.71
C ALA A 38 11.79 5.55 -12.95
N VAL A 39 10.92 4.91 -13.74
CA VAL A 39 11.33 4.25 -14.99
C VAL A 39 11.80 5.26 -16.02
N ASP A 40 11.13 6.40 -16.18
CA ASP A 40 11.57 7.45 -17.11
C ASP A 40 12.94 8.02 -16.74
N LEU A 41 13.22 8.18 -15.45
CA LEU A 41 14.51 8.68 -14.98
C LEU A 41 15.62 7.64 -15.18
N TRP A 42 15.37 6.38 -14.81
CA TRP A 42 16.41 5.35 -14.77
C TRP A 42 16.63 4.65 -16.11
N LYS A 43 15.57 4.39 -16.86
CA LYS A 43 15.63 3.67 -18.14
C LYS A 43 15.85 4.61 -19.32
N HIS A 44 15.13 5.74 -19.34
CA HIS A 44 15.15 6.67 -20.48
C HIS A 44 16.10 7.86 -20.27
N GLY A 45 16.67 8.03 -19.08
CA GLY A 45 17.60 9.12 -18.77
C GLY A 45 16.96 10.51 -18.79
N HIS A 46 15.64 10.57 -18.65
CA HIS A 46 14.90 11.82 -18.62
C HIS A 46 15.14 12.58 -17.31
N SER A 47 15.05 13.90 -17.36
CA SER A 47 15.06 14.74 -16.16
C SER A 47 13.76 14.60 -15.35
N MET A 48 13.81 14.91 -14.06
CA MET A 48 12.63 14.85 -13.17
C MET A 48 11.43 15.64 -13.69
N THR A 49 11.67 16.85 -14.24
CA THR A 49 10.63 17.69 -14.83
C THR A 49 10.00 17.05 -16.07
N GLN A 50 10.79 16.35 -16.89
CA GLN A 50 10.27 15.61 -18.05
C GLN A 50 9.42 14.42 -17.62
N GLY A 51 9.85 13.63 -16.63
CA GLY A 51 9.09 12.50 -16.10
C GLY A 51 7.74 12.93 -15.51
N VAL A 52 7.72 14.02 -14.72
CA VAL A 52 6.46 14.58 -14.19
C VAL A 52 5.55 15.06 -15.33
N ARG A 53 6.10 15.75 -16.33
CA ARG A 53 5.33 16.18 -17.50
C ARG A 53 4.76 14.99 -18.28
N GLN A 54 5.50 13.91 -18.39
CA GLN A 54 5.06 12.67 -19.06
C GLN A 54 3.89 12.03 -18.31
N VAL A 55 3.92 12.00 -16.97
CA VAL A 55 2.77 11.57 -16.16
C VAL A 55 1.55 12.45 -16.40
N GLN A 56 1.72 13.77 -16.44
CA GLN A 56 0.60 14.70 -16.72
C GLN A 56 -0.02 14.47 -18.09
N LEU A 57 0.80 14.22 -19.12
CA LEU A 57 0.33 13.94 -20.47
C LEU A 57 -0.42 12.61 -20.56
N HIS A 58 0.03 11.58 -19.85
CA HIS A 58 -0.58 10.25 -19.87
C HIS A 58 -1.63 10.03 -18.77
N LEU A 59 -1.90 11.05 -17.95
CA LEU A 59 -2.87 10.95 -16.87
C LEU A 59 -4.25 10.56 -17.40
N PHE A 60 -4.64 11.15 -18.54
CA PHE A 60 -5.93 10.90 -19.20
C PHE A 60 -5.80 10.53 -20.68
N ALA A 61 -4.60 10.13 -21.13
CA ALA A 61 -4.39 9.76 -22.53
C ALA A 61 -5.18 8.50 -22.90
N PRO A 62 -5.74 8.43 -24.13
CA PRO A 62 -6.36 7.21 -24.64
C PRO A 62 -5.29 6.11 -24.85
N GLY A 63 -5.65 4.86 -24.54
CA GLY A 63 -4.75 3.70 -24.59
C GLY A 63 -4.10 3.42 -23.24
N TYR A 64 -3.20 4.31 -22.79
CA TYR A 64 -2.50 4.15 -21.51
C TYR A 64 -2.87 5.28 -20.53
N ASN A 65 -3.97 5.06 -19.81
CA ASN A 65 -4.54 6.03 -18.87
C ASN A 65 -3.99 5.80 -17.45
N LEU A 66 -2.99 6.58 -17.05
CA LEU A 66 -2.34 6.47 -15.73
C LEU A 66 -3.29 6.76 -14.56
N PHE A 67 -4.33 7.58 -14.76
CA PHE A 67 -5.34 7.79 -13.74
C PHE A 67 -6.15 6.52 -13.45
N LEU A 68 -6.58 5.82 -14.50
CA LEU A 68 -7.31 4.56 -14.37
C LEU A 68 -6.42 3.47 -13.75
N VAL A 69 -5.16 3.38 -14.15
CA VAL A 69 -4.19 2.45 -13.53
C VAL A 69 -4.03 2.77 -12.04
N GLY A 70 -3.92 4.05 -11.69
CA GLY A 70 -3.92 4.53 -10.30
C GLY A 70 -5.17 4.11 -9.53
N LEU A 71 -6.35 4.31 -10.11
CA LEU A 71 -7.63 3.98 -9.49
C LEU A 71 -7.77 2.47 -9.26
N LEU A 72 -7.44 1.64 -10.26
CA LEU A 72 -7.46 0.20 -10.14
C LEU A 72 -6.48 -0.29 -9.06
N ASN A 73 -5.26 0.23 -9.05
CA ASN A 73 -4.26 -0.11 -8.05
C ASN A 73 -4.69 0.34 -6.64
N ALA A 74 -5.44 1.44 -6.51
CA ALA A 74 -5.92 1.93 -5.22
C ALA A 74 -6.99 1.03 -4.58
N ILE A 75 -7.76 0.26 -5.34
CA ILE A 75 -8.84 -0.61 -4.83
C ILE A 75 -8.37 -1.52 -3.67
N PRO A 76 -7.35 -2.40 -3.85
CA PRO A 76 -6.89 -3.27 -2.77
C PRO A 76 -6.32 -2.48 -1.58
N PHE A 77 -5.71 -1.32 -1.82
CA PHE A 77 -5.20 -0.47 -0.75
C PHE A 77 -6.32 0.19 0.06
N VAL A 78 -7.41 0.62 -0.58
CA VAL A 78 -8.61 1.14 0.10
C VAL A 78 -9.22 0.04 0.97
N LEU A 79 -9.40 -1.17 0.41
CA LEU A 79 -9.92 -2.32 1.16
C LEU A 79 -9.04 -2.64 2.38
N PHE A 80 -7.71 -2.68 2.18
CA PHE A 80 -6.75 -2.88 3.25
C PHE A 80 -6.79 -1.75 4.29
N SER A 81 -6.88 -0.49 3.89
CA SER A 81 -6.96 0.67 4.78
C SER A 81 -8.23 0.63 5.63
N VAL A 82 -9.37 0.30 5.04
CA VAL A 82 -10.64 0.12 5.75
C VAL A 82 -10.55 -1.06 6.73
N PHE A 83 -9.95 -2.17 6.31
CA PHE A 83 -9.68 -3.30 7.19
C PHE A 83 -8.79 -2.89 8.37
N ALA A 84 -7.69 -2.17 8.13
CA ALA A 84 -6.78 -1.69 9.17
C ALA A 84 -7.49 -0.74 10.15
N LEU A 85 -8.34 0.16 9.65
CA LEU A 85 -9.16 1.07 10.44
C LEU A 85 -10.05 0.32 11.43
N PHE A 86 -10.84 -0.65 10.96
CA PHE A 86 -11.72 -1.40 11.85
C PHE A 86 -10.95 -2.39 12.75
N HIS A 87 -9.95 -3.07 12.20
CA HIS A 87 -9.28 -4.15 12.90
C HIS A 87 -8.36 -3.66 14.04
N LEU A 88 -7.70 -2.52 13.85
CA LEU A 88 -6.87 -1.88 14.88
C LEU A 88 -7.65 -0.80 15.64
N GLY A 89 -8.46 0.02 14.96
CA GLY A 89 -9.16 1.15 15.58
C GLY A 89 -10.28 0.76 16.55
N LEU A 90 -10.88 -0.42 16.40
CA LEU A 90 -11.90 -0.93 17.34
C LEU A 90 -11.33 -1.87 18.42
N ALA A 91 -10.01 -2.08 18.47
CA ALA A 91 -9.43 -3.00 19.45
C ALA A 91 -9.37 -2.35 20.85
N SER A 92 -9.93 -3.02 21.86
CA SER A 92 -9.78 -2.60 23.27
C SER A 92 -8.31 -2.58 23.69
N SER A 93 -7.89 -1.49 24.35
CA SER A 93 -6.50 -1.24 24.76
C SER A 93 -6.01 -2.11 25.93
N ASP A 94 -6.88 -2.95 26.50
CA ASP A 94 -6.56 -3.80 27.64
C ASP A 94 -5.46 -4.84 27.35
N ASN A 95 -5.35 -5.34 26.10
CA ASN A 95 -4.35 -6.34 25.73
C ASN A 95 -3.30 -5.79 24.75
N ARG A 96 -2.30 -5.10 25.32
CA ARG A 96 -1.20 -4.47 24.58
C ARG A 96 -0.41 -5.45 23.70
N ARG A 97 -0.23 -6.69 24.14
CA ARG A 97 0.50 -7.73 23.38
C ARG A 97 -0.28 -8.15 22.14
N LEU A 98 -1.59 -8.36 22.27
CA LEU A 98 -2.46 -8.69 21.14
C LEU A 98 -2.49 -7.56 20.12
N ILE A 99 -2.59 -6.30 20.57
CA ILE A 99 -2.56 -5.11 19.71
C ILE A 99 -1.26 -5.04 18.92
N ARG A 100 -0.09 -5.24 19.56
CA ARG A 100 1.20 -5.26 18.87
C ARG A 100 1.26 -6.33 17.78
N ARG A 101 0.78 -7.56 18.07
CA ARG A 101 0.70 -8.64 17.08
C ARG A 101 -0.21 -8.32 15.90
N ARG A 102 -1.36 -7.67 16.15
CA ARG A 102 -2.24 -7.19 15.07
C ARG A 102 -1.58 -6.09 14.25
N ALA A 103 -0.92 -5.13 14.91
CA ALA A 103 -0.22 -4.04 14.24
C ALA A 103 0.92 -4.57 13.35
N THR A 104 1.71 -5.53 13.82
CA THR A 104 2.72 -6.21 12.99
C THR A 104 2.09 -6.87 11.78
N ALA A 105 0.98 -7.59 11.95
CA ALA A 105 0.29 -8.23 10.83
C ALA A 105 -0.16 -7.22 9.77
N VAL A 106 -0.77 -6.13 10.20
CA VAL A 106 -1.22 -5.04 9.32
C VAL A 106 -0.02 -4.38 8.62
N ILE A 107 1.04 -4.03 9.34
CA ILE A 107 2.24 -3.40 8.75
C ILE A 107 2.90 -4.34 7.73
N CYS A 108 3.10 -5.61 8.05
CA CYS A 108 3.67 -6.59 7.12
C CYS A 108 2.82 -6.73 5.85
N THR A 109 1.49 -6.76 6.01
CA THR A 109 0.57 -6.81 4.85
C THR A 109 0.72 -5.56 3.99
N GLY A 110 0.70 -4.37 4.59
CA GLY A 110 0.87 -3.10 3.89
C GLY A 110 2.19 -3.01 3.14
N LEU A 111 3.30 -3.42 3.76
CA LEU A 111 4.61 -3.49 3.10
C LEU A 111 4.62 -4.47 1.92
N GLY A 112 3.98 -5.62 2.06
CA GLY A 112 3.84 -6.59 0.98
C GLY A 112 3.02 -6.04 -0.19
N LEU A 113 1.89 -5.37 0.10
CA LEU A 113 1.08 -4.70 -0.92
C LEU A 113 1.87 -3.64 -1.68
N ILE A 114 2.59 -2.77 -0.96
CA ILE A 114 3.46 -1.74 -1.55
C ILE A 114 4.53 -2.38 -2.42
N GLY A 115 5.22 -3.40 -1.91
CA GLY A 115 6.30 -4.08 -2.60
C GLY A 115 5.84 -4.76 -3.89
N ILE A 116 4.76 -5.55 -3.83
CA ILE A 116 4.20 -6.26 -4.99
C ILE A 116 3.68 -5.25 -6.02
N SER A 117 2.93 -4.23 -5.57
CA SER A 117 2.40 -3.18 -6.44
C SER A 117 3.54 -2.42 -7.15
N ALA A 118 4.51 -1.90 -6.41
CA ALA A 118 5.65 -1.19 -6.98
C ALA A 118 6.47 -2.08 -7.94
N TRP A 119 6.72 -3.33 -7.56
CA TRP A 119 7.43 -4.29 -8.40
C TRP A 119 6.73 -4.50 -9.74
N VAL A 120 5.43 -4.84 -9.73
CA VAL A 120 4.65 -5.08 -10.96
C VAL A 120 4.59 -3.82 -11.83
N GLN A 121 4.34 -2.66 -11.22
CA GLN A 121 4.29 -1.40 -11.96
C GLN A 121 5.61 -1.09 -12.66
N VAL A 122 6.73 -1.22 -11.93
CA VAL A 122 8.07 -0.99 -12.50
C VAL A 122 8.40 -2.01 -13.59
N THR A 123 8.16 -3.31 -13.37
CA THR A 123 8.53 -4.33 -14.36
C THR A 123 7.70 -4.24 -15.63
N THR A 124 6.40 -3.97 -15.53
CA THR A 124 5.53 -3.76 -16.70
C THR A 124 5.96 -2.54 -17.51
N LEU A 125 6.35 -1.45 -16.85
CA LEU A 125 6.90 -0.27 -17.52
C LEU A 125 8.30 -0.51 -18.11
N TRP A 126 9.10 -1.35 -17.47
CA TRP A 126 10.45 -1.67 -17.92
C TRP A 126 10.45 -2.60 -19.14
N TYR A 127 9.49 -3.50 -19.25
CA TYR A 127 9.34 -4.44 -20.36
C TYR A 127 7.95 -4.32 -20.98
N PRO A 128 7.69 -3.25 -21.76
CA PRO A 128 6.36 -3.02 -22.31
C PRO A 128 6.03 -4.04 -23.40
N ASP A 129 4.98 -4.83 -23.18
CA ASP A 129 4.38 -5.71 -24.16
C ASP A 129 2.83 -5.60 -24.11
N ALA A 130 2.15 -6.19 -25.10
CA ALA A 130 0.68 -6.16 -25.16
C ALA A 130 0.03 -6.88 -23.96
N GLN A 131 0.75 -7.83 -23.34
CA GLN A 131 0.26 -8.58 -22.18
C GLN A 131 0.42 -7.80 -20.88
N GLY A 132 1.34 -6.84 -20.81
CA GLY A 132 1.61 -5.98 -19.66
C GLY A 132 0.41 -5.14 -19.27
N ALA A 133 -0.43 -4.76 -20.24
CA ALA A 133 -1.71 -4.10 -19.95
C ALA A 133 -2.65 -4.98 -19.09
N LEU A 134 -2.64 -6.30 -19.28
CA LEU A 134 -3.42 -7.23 -18.46
C LEU A 134 -2.89 -7.28 -17.02
N ALA A 135 -1.60 -7.03 -16.79
CA ALA A 135 -1.04 -6.99 -15.45
C ALA A 135 -1.73 -5.93 -14.60
N PHE A 136 -2.07 -4.75 -15.14
CA PHE A 136 -2.78 -3.70 -14.40
C PHE A 136 -4.23 -4.07 -14.04
N VAL A 137 -4.87 -4.93 -14.85
CA VAL A 137 -6.24 -5.40 -14.59
C VAL A 137 -6.25 -6.55 -13.57
N ILE A 138 -5.24 -7.42 -13.62
CA ILE A 138 -5.12 -8.59 -12.74
C ILE A 138 -4.52 -8.21 -11.38
N LEU A 139 -3.63 -7.22 -11.33
CA LEU A 139 -2.94 -6.79 -10.11
C LEU A 139 -3.87 -6.48 -8.94
N PRO A 140 -5.00 -5.74 -9.10
CA PRO A 140 -5.94 -5.51 -8.01
C PRO A 140 -6.49 -6.79 -7.39
N LEU A 141 -6.76 -7.82 -8.21
CA LEU A 141 -7.24 -9.12 -7.74
C LEU A 141 -6.15 -9.87 -6.97
N LEU A 142 -4.92 -9.87 -7.49
CA LEU A 142 -3.76 -10.49 -6.83
C LEU A 142 -3.48 -9.83 -5.47
N LEU A 143 -3.45 -8.51 -5.43
CA LEU A 143 -3.23 -7.76 -4.19
C LEU A 143 -4.36 -8.00 -3.19
N THR A 144 -5.62 -8.05 -3.63
CA THR A 144 -6.76 -8.36 -2.75
C THR A 144 -6.65 -9.76 -2.17
N GLY A 145 -6.31 -10.77 -2.99
CA GLY A 145 -6.04 -12.13 -2.54
C GLY A 145 -4.83 -12.25 -1.62
N PHE A 146 -3.85 -11.35 -1.77
CA PHE A 146 -2.67 -11.30 -0.90
C PHE A 146 -2.99 -10.76 0.50
N ILE A 147 -3.99 -9.88 0.68
CA ILE A 147 -4.33 -9.30 2.00
C ILE A 147 -4.46 -10.37 3.12
N PRO A 148 -5.29 -11.42 2.98
CA PRO A 148 -5.40 -12.44 4.03
C PRO A 148 -4.10 -13.22 4.23
N LEU A 149 -3.35 -13.50 3.17
CA LEU A 149 -2.09 -14.24 3.23
C LEU A 149 -1.00 -13.43 3.94
N GLY A 150 -0.80 -12.17 3.54
CA GLY A 150 0.12 -11.23 4.16
C GLY A 150 -0.22 -11.01 5.63
N TYR A 151 -1.52 -10.93 5.95
CA TYR A 151 -1.96 -10.78 7.34
C TYR A 151 -1.63 -12.04 8.16
N ALA A 152 -1.92 -13.24 7.66
CA ALA A 152 -1.60 -14.49 8.34
C ALA A 152 -0.09 -14.63 8.60
N LEU A 153 0.74 -14.35 7.59
CA LEU A 153 2.19 -14.35 7.74
C LEU A 153 2.66 -13.31 8.76
N GLY A 154 2.17 -12.09 8.68
CA GLY A 154 2.51 -11.03 9.62
C GLY A 154 2.05 -11.33 11.06
N ARG A 155 0.94 -12.07 11.23
CA ARG A 155 0.51 -12.59 12.54
C ARG A 155 1.50 -13.61 13.10
N LEU A 156 2.01 -14.52 12.28
CA LEU A 156 3.03 -15.48 12.68
C LEU A 156 4.32 -14.75 13.09
N ILE A 157 4.78 -13.79 12.30
CA ILE A 157 5.94 -12.96 12.62
C ILE A 157 5.74 -12.22 13.95
N GLY A 158 4.59 -11.57 14.13
CA GLY A 158 4.27 -10.89 15.39
C GLY A 158 4.20 -11.84 16.58
N ALA A 159 3.75 -13.08 16.38
CA ALA A 159 3.74 -14.09 17.42
C ALA A 159 5.14 -14.50 17.87
N LEU A 160 6.09 -14.57 16.93
CA LEU A 160 7.51 -14.87 17.18
C LEU A 160 8.22 -13.70 17.89
N ILE A 161 7.97 -12.46 17.45
CA ILE A 161 8.62 -11.26 18.01
C ILE A 161 8.10 -10.96 19.42
N PHE A 162 6.78 -11.04 19.63
CA PHE A 162 6.14 -10.72 20.91
C PHE A 162 5.73 -11.99 21.65
N ARG A 163 6.70 -12.87 21.93
CA ARG A 163 6.52 -14.06 22.78
C ARG A 163 6.26 -13.73 24.24
#